data_AF-A0A9X6Z6L1-F1
#
_entry.id   AF-A0A9X6Z6L1-F1
#
_cell.length_a   1.000
_cell.length_b   1.000
_cell.length_c   1.000
_cell.angle_alpha   90.00
_cell.angle_beta   90.00
_cell.angle_gamma   90.00
#
_symmetry.space_group_name_H-M   'P 1'
#
loop_
_entity.id
_entity.type
_entity.pdbx_description
1 polymer ?
#
loop_
_entity_poly.entity_id
_entity_poly.type
_entity_poly.pdbx_seq_one_letter_code
_entity_poly.pdbx_strand_id
1 'polypeptide(L)' 'MAYQVPKCDCGNKLIYMFDKLYHEEFKIAKNGLPFKRRYDFCDTLEDVWREKLSCTTCDNDFEVGYDKLGRFIRGNSL' A
#
# COMPACT_ATOMS: atom_id res chain seq x y z
N MET A 1 19.75 -22.70 -3.59
CA MET A 1 20.07 -21.38 -3.01
C MET A 1 19.25 -21.20 -1.74
N ALA A 2 19.89 -20.76 -0.66
CA ALA A 2 19.18 -20.35 0.55
C ALA A 2 18.33 -19.11 0.26
N TYR A 3 17.19 -18.98 0.93
CA TYR A 3 16.34 -17.79 0.83
C TYR A 3 17.08 -16.55 1.31
N GLN A 4 16.94 -15.45 0.59
CA GLN A 4 17.47 -14.15 0.98
C GLN A 4 16.31 -13.20 1.27
N VAL A 5 16.24 -12.73 2.51
CA VAL A 5 15.22 -11.75 2.92
C VAL A 5 15.37 -10.48 2.07
N PRO A 6 14.29 -9.99 1.44
CA PRO A 6 14.35 -8.80 0.62
C PRO A 6 14.74 -7.57 1.45
N LYS A 7 15.54 -6.68 0.85
CA LYS A 7 16.04 -5.45 1.46
C LYS A 7 15.70 -4.25 0.59
N CYS A 8 15.59 -3.09 1.22
CA CYS A 8 15.52 -1.82 0.51
C CYS A 8 16.87 -1.50 -0.15
N ASP A 9 16.87 -0.60 -1.13
CA ASP A 9 18.09 -0.09 -1.78
C ASP A 9 19.00 0.65 -0.79
N CYS A 10 18.46 1.20 0.30
CA CYS A 10 19.26 1.77 1.39
C CYS A 10 19.90 0.71 2.32
N GLY A 11 19.69 -0.59 2.04
CA GLY A 11 20.25 -1.70 2.80
C GLY A 11 19.46 -2.11 4.04
N ASN A 12 18.45 -1.32 4.43
CA ASN A 12 17.58 -1.63 5.56
C ASN A 12 16.57 -2.74 5.23
N LYS A 13 16.01 -3.31 6.30
CA LYS A 13 14.99 -4.34 6.21
C LYS A 13 13.70 -3.76 5.64
N LEU A 14 12.99 -4.58 4.88
CA LEU A 14 11.62 -4.31 4.49
C LEU A 14 10.65 -4.98 5.46
N ILE A 15 9.56 -4.31 5.75
CA ILE A 15 8.45 -4.81 6.56
C ILE A 15 7.28 -5.07 5.62
N TYR A 16 6.69 -6.27 5.74
CA TYR A 16 5.46 -6.57 5.05
C TYR A 16 4.30 -5.83 5.71
N MET A 17 3.54 -5.09 4.90
CA MET A 17 2.42 -4.27 5.31
C MET A 17 1.18 -4.60 4.49
N PHE A 18 0.03 -4.43 5.13
CA PHE A 18 -1.28 -4.71 4.57
C PHE A 18 -2.20 -3.54 4.90
N ASP A 19 -2.49 -2.72 3.89
CA ASP A 19 -3.30 -1.52 4.05
C ASP A 19 -4.74 -1.81 3.61
N LYS A 20 -5.71 -1.53 4.49
CA LYS A 20 -7.13 -1.51 4.12
C LYS A 20 -7.44 -0.15 3.49
N LEU A 21 -7.70 -0.14 2.18
CA LEU A 21 -8.03 1.08 1.47
C LEU A 21 -9.55 1.29 1.46
N TYR A 22 -9.97 2.54 1.59
CA TYR A 22 -11.35 2.96 1.42
C TYR A 22 -11.39 4.22 0.55
N HIS A 23 -12.45 4.38 -0.25
CA HIS A 23 -12.64 5.53 -1.13
C HIS A 23 -13.86 6.34 -0.67
N GLU A 24 -13.66 7.63 -0.42
CA GLU A 24 -14.74 8.55 -0.06
C GLU A 24 -14.78 9.72 -1.05
N GLU A 25 -15.97 10.04 -1.56
CA GLU A 25 -16.16 11.19 -2.42
C GLU A 25 -16.97 12.28 -1.72
N PHE A 26 -16.47 13.51 -1.83
CA PHE A 26 -17.12 14.69 -1.27
C PHE A 26 -17.33 15.74 -2.34
N LYS A 27 -18.50 16.39 -2.32
CA LYS A 27 -18.70 17.64 -3.08
C LYS A 27 -17.89 18.77 -2.47
N ILE A 28 -17.43 19.69 -3.30
CA ILE A 28 -16.77 20.92 -2.83
C ILE A 28 -17.83 22.00 -2.57
N ALA A 29 -17.81 22.57 -1.37
CA ALA A 29 -18.69 23.67 -0.98
C ALA A 29 -18.20 25.01 -1.57
N LYS A 30 -19.07 26.04 -1.56
CA LYS A 30 -18.72 27.38 -2.08
C LYS A 30 -17.54 28.05 -1.36
N ASN A 31 -17.25 27.62 -0.13
CA ASN A 31 -16.10 28.07 0.64
C ASN A 31 -14.81 27.26 0.37
N GLY A 32 -14.82 26.36 -0.62
CA GLY A 32 -13.69 25.51 -1.00
C GLY A 32 -13.45 24.31 -0.08
N LEU A 33 -14.29 24.09 0.94
CA LEU A 33 -14.15 22.95 1.85
C LEU A 33 -15.01 21.76 1.39
N PRO A 34 -14.65 20.53 1.79
CA PRO A 34 -15.51 19.36 1.58
C PRO A 34 -16.87 19.57 2.24
N PHE A 35 -17.95 19.25 1.51
CA PHE A 35 -19.29 19.26 2.06
C PHE A 35 -19.41 18.18 3.15
N LYS A 36 -20.01 18.51 4.29
CA LYS A 36 -20.11 17.58 5.45
C LYS A 36 -20.84 16.27 5.12
N ARG A 37 -21.64 16.27 4.06
CA ARG A 37 -22.36 15.09 3.57
C ARG A 37 -21.53 14.42 2.47
N ARG A 38 -21.21 13.14 2.67
CA ARG A 38 -20.60 12.27 1.67
C ARG A 38 -21.45 12.30 0.39
N TYR A 39 -20.81 12.52 -0.75
CA TYR A 39 -21.49 12.54 -2.03
C TYR A 39 -21.69 11.12 -2.55
N ASP A 40 -20.65 10.30 -2.41
CA ASP A 40 -20.69 8.88 -2.65
C ASP A 40 -19.80 8.18 -1.62
N PHE A 41 -20.25 7.02 -1.15
CA PHE A 41 -19.49 6.15 -0.26
C PHE A 41 -19.55 4.76 -0.86
N CYS A 42 -18.53 4.45 -1.64
CA CYS A 42 -18.35 3.12 -2.18
C CYS A 42 -17.58 2.30 -1.14
N ASP A 43 -18.30 1.66 -0.22
CA ASP A 43 -17.76 0.54 0.58
C ASP A 43 -17.43 -0.69 -0.32
N THR A 44 -17.84 -0.61 -1.59
CA THR A 44 -17.78 -1.64 -2.64
C THR A 44 -16.61 -1.48 -3.61
N LEU A 45 -15.53 -0.76 -3.28
CA LEU A 45 -14.23 -1.24 -3.76
C LEU A 45 -13.93 -2.51 -2.95
N GLU A 46 -14.57 -3.60 -3.37
CA GLU A 46 -14.52 -4.95 -2.83
C GLU A 46 -13.16 -5.23 -2.20
N ASP A 47 -13.07 -5.19 -0.86
CA ASP A 47 -11.95 -5.71 -0.09
C ASP A 47 -10.56 -5.48 -0.76
N VAL A 48 -10.31 -4.26 -1.26
CA VAL A 48 -9.05 -3.98 -1.96
C VAL A 48 -7.98 -3.75 -0.90
N TRP A 49 -7.36 -4.84 -0.51
CA TRP A 49 -6.19 -4.81 0.33
C TRP A 49 -4.97 -4.51 -0.53
N ARG A 50 -4.18 -3.54 -0.09
CA ARG A 50 -2.89 -3.28 -0.72
C ARG A 50 -1.79 -3.93 0.10
N GLU A 51 -1.21 -4.99 -0.45
CA GLU A 51 0.01 -5.60 0.07
C GLU A 51 1.22 -4.79 -0.40
N LYS A 52 2.14 -4.49 0.51
CA LYS A 52 3.41 -3.81 0.18
C LYS A 52 4.54 -4.21 1.11
N LEU A 53 5.77 -4.04 0.63
CA LEU A 53 6.98 -4.10 1.44
C LEU A 53 7.46 -2.66 1.67
N SER A 54 7.41 -2.18 2.90
CA SER A 54 7.81 -0.80 3.25
C SER A 54 9.14 -0.75 3.98
N CYS A 55 9.95 0.28 3.69
CA CYS A 55 11.18 0.55 4.40
C CYS A 55 10.98 1.60 5.49
N THR A 56 11.25 1.24 6.75
CA THR A 56 11.04 2.12 7.92
C THR A 56 12.00 3.30 8.05
N THR A 57 12.93 3.48 7.10
CA THR A 57 13.97 4.51 7.19
C THR A 57 13.93 5.52 6.05
N CYS A 58 13.48 5.11 4.87
CA CYS A 58 13.47 5.97 3.69
C CYS A 58 12.10 6.04 3.02
N ASP A 59 11.06 5.53 3.69
CA ASP A 59 9.66 5.55 3.27
C ASP A 59 9.41 5.03 1.84
N ASN A 60 10.32 4.21 1.33
CA ASN A 60 10.17 3.56 0.05
C ASN A 60 9.28 2.33 0.21
N ASP A 61 8.26 2.25 -0.64
CA ASP A 61 7.35 1.13 -0.74
C ASP A 61 7.64 0.31 -2.00
N PHE A 62 7.56 -1.02 -1.87
CA PHE A 62 7.76 -1.96 -2.95
C PHE A 62 6.58 -2.92 -3.05
N GLU A 63 6.30 -3.40 -4.25
CA GLU A 63 5.35 -4.49 -4.48
C GLU A 63 5.83 -5.78 -3.80
N VAL A 64 4.86 -6.60 -3.37
CA VAL A 64 5.13 -7.93 -2.85
C VAL A 64 5.16 -8.92 -4.01
N GLY A 65 6.32 -9.52 -4.25
CA GLY A 65 6.43 -10.67 -5.15
C GLY A 65 6.58 -11.97 -4.36
N TYR A 66 6.42 -13.10 -5.06
CA TYR A 66 6.60 -14.44 -4.48
C TYR A 66 7.56 -15.27 -5.34
N ASP A 67 8.49 -15.97 -4.69
CA ASP A 67 9.29 -16.98 -5.39
C ASP A 67 8.51 -18.28 -5.65
N LYS A 68 9.13 -19.26 -6.32
CA LYS A 68 8.49 -20.56 -6.63
C LYS A 68 8.06 -21.38 -5.41
N LEU A 69 8.50 -21.00 -4.21
CA LEU A 69 8.18 -21.65 -2.94
C LEU A 69 7.24 -20.79 -2.09
N GLY A 70 6.70 -19.69 -2.63
CA GLY A 70 5.77 -18.79 -1.94
C GLY A 70 6.44 -17.87 -0.92
N ARG A 71 7.76 -17.68 -0.97
CA ARG A 71 8.47 -16.77 -0.06
C ARG A 71 8.52 -15.36 -0.64
N PHE A 72 8.46 -14.35 0.22
CA PHE A 72 8.44 -12.95 -0.18
C PHE A 72 9.71 -12.54 -0.95
N ILE A 73 9.53 -11.89 -2.09
CA ILE A 73 10.60 -11.22 -2.84
C ILE A 73 10.19 -9.78 -3.10
N ARG A 74 11.19 -8.91 -3.27
CA ARG A 74 10.96 -7.49 -3.58
C ARG A 74 10.52 -7.36 -5.04
N GLY A 75 9.32 -6.80 -5.27
CA GLY A 75 8.84 -6.41 -6.58
C GLY A 75 9.35 -5.02 -7.00
N ASN A 76 8.55 -4.32 -7.81
CA ASN A 76 8.88 -2.96 -8.26
C ASN A 76 8.65 -1.93 -7.16
N SER A 77 9.25 -0.75 -7.31
CA SER A 77 8.93 0.41 -6.46
C SER A 77 7.51 0.89 -6.77
N LEU A 78 6.75 1.18 -5.71
CA LEU A 78 5.37 1.70 -5.78
C LEU A 78 5.31 3.23 -5.84
#